data_AF-A0A259Q0Y4-F1
#
_entry.id   AF-A0A259Q0Y4-F1
#
_cell.length_a   1.000
_cell.length_b   1.000
_cell.length_c   1.000
_cell.angle_alpha   90.00
_cell.angle_beta   90.00
_cell.angle_gamma   90.00
#
_symmetry.space_group_name_H-M   'P 1'
#
loop_
_entity.id
_entity.type
_entity.pdbx_description
1 polymer ?
#
loop_
_entity_poly.entity_id
_entity_poly.type
_entity_poly.pdbx_seq_one_letter_code
_entity_poly.pdbx_strand_id
1 'polypeptide(L)'
;MRYWTWERISLFIAVFNLIFVPLTLLSHPNWHAVAQAFVGHGWIVPGGFLSLTFLVLISANIGTTIAPWQLFFQQSCVVDKGLLPQDIRAGRRDLMLGVVGMVLVAMAIIVLAAQTLKGVPKVQNLDADLVLGAIRSRLGDGMMALFALGLMEAGLIASIVITASTAWAVGEAFEIDRSINASPRKAIGFYLPAIVGTALAAIAVLSPGLPLGFLNISVQVIATVFMPAAMLFLLMLLNDRELMGAHVNSARRNMASIAIMAGLITCNVLYGIATLFPRALGG
;
A
#
# COMPACT_ATOMS: atom_id res chain seq x y z
N MET A 1 -7.62 1.97 -24.41
CA MET A 1 -8.67 2.83 -23.82
C MET A 1 -8.12 4.24 -23.73
N ARG A 2 -8.93 5.31 -23.77
CA ARG A 2 -8.40 6.65 -23.45
C ARG A 2 -8.09 6.74 -21.95
N TYR A 3 -6.96 7.32 -21.56
CA TYR A 3 -6.52 7.47 -20.16
C TYR A 3 -7.66 7.97 -19.24
N TRP A 4 -8.39 9.01 -19.67
CA TRP A 4 -9.54 9.57 -18.95
C TRP A 4 -10.65 8.58 -18.62
N THR A 5 -10.92 7.61 -19.50
CA THR A 5 -11.94 6.59 -19.27
C THR A 5 -11.45 5.57 -18.24
N TRP A 6 -10.19 5.16 -18.36
CA TRP A 6 -9.56 4.26 -17.39
C TRP A 6 -9.50 4.90 -16.00
N GLU A 7 -9.07 6.16 -15.91
CA GLU A 7 -9.01 6.89 -14.64
C GLU A 7 -10.38 6.99 -13.97
N ARG A 8 -11.43 7.36 -14.71
CA ARG A 8 -12.80 7.47 -14.14
C ARG A 8 -13.32 6.13 -13.64
N ILE A 9 -13.06 5.05 -14.38
CA ILE A 9 -13.45 3.70 -13.95
C ILE A 9 -12.68 3.34 -12.68
N SER A 10 -11.36 3.54 -12.65
CA SER A 10 -10.53 3.26 -11.48
C SER A 10 -10.94 4.07 -10.25
N LEU A 11 -11.25 5.37 -10.42
CA LEU A 11 -11.75 6.23 -9.33
C LEU A 11 -13.13 5.81 -8.84
N PHE A 12 -14.03 5.46 -9.76
CA PHE A 12 -15.36 4.97 -9.39
C PHE A 12 -15.27 3.68 -8.59
N ILE A 13 -14.43 2.73 -9.03
CA ILE A 13 -14.17 1.51 -8.28
C ILE A 13 -13.53 1.87 -6.92
N ALA A 14 -12.57 2.81 -6.87
CA ALA A 14 -11.89 3.19 -5.62
C ALA A 14 -12.82 3.84 -4.60
N VAL A 15 -13.90 4.48 -5.04
CA VAL A 15 -14.93 4.99 -4.14
C VAL A 15 -15.67 3.85 -3.43
N PHE A 16 -15.79 2.67 -4.03
CA PHE A 16 -16.37 1.51 -3.34
C PHE A 16 -15.53 1.03 -2.17
N ASN A 17 -14.22 1.29 -2.15
CA ASN A 17 -13.37 0.99 -0.99
C ASN A 17 -13.83 1.75 0.27
N LEU A 18 -14.58 2.86 0.12
CA LEU A 18 -15.22 3.54 1.24
C LEU A 18 -16.28 2.69 1.94
N ILE A 19 -16.68 1.52 1.41
CA ILE A 19 -17.60 0.57 2.05
C ILE A 19 -17.12 0.10 3.43
N PHE A 20 -15.81 0.10 3.67
CA PHE A 20 -15.25 -0.22 4.99
C PHE A 20 -15.61 0.82 6.06
N VAL A 21 -15.87 2.07 5.67
CA VAL A 21 -16.29 3.13 6.60
C VAL A 21 -17.68 2.84 7.19
N PRO A 22 -18.79 2.74 6.42
CA PRO A 22 -20.08 2.41 6.98
C PRO A 22 -20.09 1.02 7.62
N LEU A 23 -19.34 0.04 7.09
CA LEU A 23 -19.19 -1.27 7.73
C LEU A 23 -18.65 -1.14 9.16
N THR A 24 -17.65 -0.29 9.37
CA THR A 24 -17.09 -0.01 10.70
C THR A 24 -18.06 0.78 11.56
N LEU A 25 -18.81 1.73 11.02
CA LEU A 25 -19.84 2.45 11.79
C LEU A 25 -20.95 1.50 12.27
N LEU A 26 -21.40 0.59 11.40
CA LEU A 26 -22.43 -0.41 11.68
C LEU A 26 -21.96 -1.49 12.64
N SER A 27 -20.65 -1.71 12.79
CA SER A 27 -20.11 -2.64 13.79
C SER A 27 -20.20 -2.11 15.22
N HIS A 28 -20.71 -0.89 15.42
CA HIS A 28 -20.81 -0.19 16.71
C HIS A 28 -19.50 -0.16 17.53
N PRO A 29 -18.41 0.45 16.99
CA PRO A 29 -17.16 0.66 17.70
C PRO A 29 -17.35 1.39 19.02
N ASN A 30 -16.57 0.97 20.01
CA ASN A 30 -16.35 1.77 21.20
C ASN A 30 -15.42 2.95 20.85
N TRP A 31 -16.02 4.07 20.44
CA TRP A 31 -15.31 5.31 20.10
C TRP A 31 -14.48 5.87 21.25
N HIS A 32 -14.87 5.60 22.50
CA HIS A 32 -14.07 6.02 23.66
C HIS A 32 -12.74 5.27 23.69
N ALA A 33 -12.75 3.96 23.46
CA ALA A 33 -11.52 3.15 23.38
C ALA A 33 -10.65 3.58 22.18
N VAL A 34 -11.26 3.91 21.03
CA VAL A 34 -10.54 4.44 19.86
C VAL A 34 -9.86 5.76 20.22
N ALA A 35 -10.59 6.70 20.83
CA ALA A 35 -10.04 7.99 21.24
C ALA A 35 -8.90 7.84 22.27
N GLN A 36 -9.07 6.96 23.26
CA GLN A 36 -8.01 6.64 24.23
C GLN A 36 -6.75 6.10 23.55
N ALA A 37 -6.90 5.26 22.53
CA ALA A 37 -5.78 4.73 21.76
C ALA A 37 -5.02 5.84 21.02
N PHE A 38 -5.70 6.87 20.49
CA PHE A 38 -5.03 8.01 19.85
C PHE A 38 -4.29 8.92 20.83
N VAL A 39 -4.79 9.06 22.06
CA VAL A 39 -4.15 9.90 23.11
C VAL A 39 -2.99 9.15 23.81
N GLY A 40 -2.71 7.90 23.43
CA GLY A 40 -1.59 7.13 23.98
C GLY A 40 -1.81 6.59 25.39
N HIS A 41 -3.03 6.68 25.93
CA HIS A 41 -3.33 6.13 27.25
C HIS A 41 -3.46 4.60 27.16
N GLY A 42 -2.55 3.87 27.81
CA GLY A 42 -2.65 2.42 27.96
C GLY A 42 -2.19 1.59 26.76
N TRP A 43 -1.23 2.07 25.96
CA TRP A 43 -0.59 1.25 24.94
C TRP A 43 0.13 0.06 25.57
N ILE A 44 -0.47 -1.13 25.44
CA ILE A 44 0.14 -2.40 25.82
C ILE A 44 0.59 -3.07 24.53
N VAL A 45 1.88 -2.94 24.21
CA VAL A 45 2.49 -3.66 23.09
C VAL A 45 3.09 -4.96 23.64
N PRO A 46 2.55 -6.14 23.30
CA PRO A 46 3.14 -7.41 23.71
C PRO A 46 4.60 -7.49 23.23
N GLY A 47 5.55 -7.69 24.16
CA GLY A 47 6.98 -7.68 23.87
C GLY A 47 7.62 -6.29 23.74
N GLY A 48 6.85 -5.21 23.90
CA GLY A 48 7.34 -3.82 23.81
C GLY A 48 7.54 -3.29 22.39
N PHE A 49 7.88 -2.01 22.29
CA PHE A 49 8.07 -1.29 21.02
C PHE A 49 9.27 -1.76 20.20
N LEU A 50 10.19 -2.51 20.81
CA LEU A 50 11.35 -3.12 20.14
C LEU A 50 11.14 -4.60 19.84
N SER A 51 9.96 -5.16 20.12
CA SER A 51 9.65 -6.54 19.74
C SER A 51 9.71 -6.71 18.23
N LEU A 52 10.19 -7.88 17.80
CA LEU A 52 10.20 -8.25 16.38
C LEU A 52 8.80 -8.12 15.76
N THR A 53 7.75 -8.55 16.46
CA THR A 53 6.37 -8.46 15.98
C THR A 53 5.95 -7.02 15.73
N PHE A 54 6.23 -6.10 16.65
CA PHE A 54 5.89 -4.69 16.46
C PHE A 54 6.69 -4.07 15.30
N LEU A 55 7.99 -4.34 15.24
CA LEU A 55 8.87 -3.82 14.18
C LEU A 55 8.49 -4.36 12.79
N VAL A 56 8.05 -5.62 12.70
CA VAL A 56 7.50 -6.21 11.46
C VAL A 56 6.22 -5.51 11.06
N LEU A 57 5.27 -5.34 11.99
CA LEU A 57 3.97 -4.75 11.68
C LEU A 57 4.07 -3.28 11.30
N ILE A 58 4.91 -2.50 11.98
CA ILE A 58 5.13 -1.08 11.62
C ILE A 58 5.85 -0.97 10.27
N SER A 59 6.84 -1.82 10.00
CA SER A 59 7.55 -1.83 8.71
C SER A 59 6.62 -2.27 7.57
N ALA A 60 5.77 -3.27 7.80
CA ALA A 60 4.77 -3.71 6.84
C ALA A 60 3.72 -2.61 6.58
N ASN A 61 3.29 -1.88 7.61
CA ASN A 61 2.36 -0.76 7.48
C ASN A 61 2.95 0.40 6.66
N ILE A 62 4.23 0.71 6.89
CA ILE A 62 4.97 1.68 6.09
C ILE A 62 5.07 1.21 4.63
N GLY A 63 5.42 -0.06 4.40
CA GLY A 63 5.62 -0.62 3.06
C GLY A 63 4.35 -0.73 2.24
N THR A 64 3.20 -0.96 2.88
CA THR A 64 1.90 -0.89 2.18
C THR A 64 1.48 0.55 1.87
N THR A 65 2.07 1.56 2.53
CA THR A 65 1.73 2.98 2.33
C THR A 65 2.61 3.61 1.27
N ILE A 66 3.90 3.28 1.29
CA ILE A 66 4.90 3.84 0.38
C ILE A 66 5.77 2.72 -0.16
N ALA A 67 5.53 2.35 -1.41
CA ALA A 67 6.25 1.33 -2.13
C ALA A 67 6.94 1.90 -3.38
N PRO A 68 8.11 1.36 -3.78
CA PRO A 68 8.85 1.86 -4.94
C PRO A 68 8.00 1.94 -6.22
N TRP A 69 7.15 0.95 -6.47
CA TRP A 69 6.29 0.91 -7.67
C TRP A 69 5.32 2.10 -7.74
N GLN A 70 4.91 2.69 -6.60
CA GLN A 70 4.01 3.84 -6.59
C GLN A 70 4.68 5.09 -7.16
N LEU A 71 6.00 5.25 -6.97
CA LEU A 71 6.75 6.37 -7.56
C LEU A 71 6.71 6.31 -9.08
N PHE A 72 7.00 5.13 -9.66
CA PHE A 72 6.94 4.91 -11.10
C PHE A 72 5.52 5.05 -11.63
N PHE A 73 4.53 4.45 -10.95
CA PHE A 73 3.13 4.56 -11.36
C PHE A 73 2.65 6.02 -11.37
N GLN A 74 2.99 6.79 -10.33
CA GLN A 74 2.61 8.19 -10.24
C GLN A 74 3.28 9.03 -11.34
N GLN A 75 4.55 8.80 -11.64
CA GLN A 75 5.26 9.51 -12.72
C GLN A 75 4.60 9.22 -14.09
N SER A 76 4.27 7.94 -14.36
CA SER A 76 3.66 7.54 -15.63
C SER A 76 2.27 8.13 -15.78
N CYS A 77 1.49 8.19 -14.71
CA CYS A 77 0.18 8.86 -14.71
C CYS A 77 0.29 10.36 -15.00
N VAL A 78 1.30 11.05 -14.46
CA VAL A 78 1.54 12.48 -14.74
C VAL A 78 1.86 12.70 -16.22
N VAL A 79 2.70 11.83 -16.81
CA VAL A 79 3.07 11.88 -18.23
C VAL A 79 1.86 11.57 -19.12
N ASP A 80 1.12 10.49 -18.86
CA ASP A 80 -0.04 10.09 -19.67
C ASP A 80 -1.22 11.09 -19.57
N LYS A 81 -1.37 11.78 -18.44
CA LYS A 81 -2.31 12.90 -18.28
C LYS A 81 -1.88 14.16 -19.04
N GLY A 82 -0.60 14.28 -19.40
CA GLY A 82 -0.02 15.48 -20.00
C GLY A 82 0.01 16.67 -19.04
N LEU A 83 0.19 16.43 -17.73
CA LEU A 83 0.23 17.51 -16.74
C LEU A 83 1.49 18.37 -16.92
N LEU A 84 1.31 19.68 -16.82
CA LEU A 84 2.37 20.68 -16.95
C LEU A 84 2.83 21.18 -15.57
N PRO A 85 3.99 21.86 -15.46
CA PRO A 85 4.46 22.41 -14.19
C PRO A 85 3.46 23.34 -13.47
N GLN A 86 2.59 24.02 -14.23
CA GLN A 86 1.51 24.86 -13.67
C GLN A 86 0.46 24.04 -12.89
N ASP A 87 0.28 22.76 -13.25
CA ASP A 87 -0.73 21.88 -12.65
C ASP A 87 -0.26 21.24 -11.34
N ILE A 88 1.01 21.42 -10.94
CA ILE A 88 1.60 20.84 -9.72
C ILE A 88 0.73 21.15 -8.49
N ARG A 89 0.17 22.36 -8.38
CA ARG A 89 -0.68 22.71 -7.24
C ARG A 89 -2.00 21.93 -7.23
N ALA A 90 -2.62 21.76 -8.39
CA ALA A 90 -3.85 20.98 -8.52
C ALA A 90 -3.57 19.49 -8.26
N GLY A 91 -2.50 18.94 -8.86
CA GLY A 91 -2.07 17.56 -8.65
C GLY A 91 -1.74 17.24 -7.18
N ARG A 92 -1.17 18.19 -6.43
CA ARG A 92 -0.95 18.01 -4.97
C ARG A 92 -2.25 17.95 -4.18
N ARG A 93 -3.28 18.73 -4.56
CA ARG A 93 -4.59 18.70 -3.89
C ARG A 93 -5.30 17.39 -4.17
N ASP A 94 -5.25 16.93 -5.42
CA ASP A 94 -5.78 15.63 -5.83
C ASP A 94 -5.12 14.48 -5.06
N LEU A 95 -3.78 14.47 -5.01
CA LEU A 95 -3.03 13.51 -4.21
C LEU A 95 -3.41 13.55 -2.73
N MET A 96 -3.56 14.75 -2.14
CA MET A 96 -3.93 14.89 -0.73
C MET A 96 -5.32 14.32 -0.44
N LEU A 97 -6.29 14.52 -1.34
CA LEU A 97 -7.62 13.93 -1.22
C LEU A 97 -7.55 12.40 -1.24
N GLY A 98 -6.75 11.83 -2.14
CA GLY A 98 -6.51 10.39 -2.21
C GLY A 98 -5.87 9.83 -0.93
N VAL A 99 -4.85 10.51 -0.40
CA VAL A 99 -4.17 10.11 0.85
C VAL A 99 -5.13 10.16 2.04
N VAL A 100 -5.96 11.21 2.15
CA VAL A 100 -6.97 11.30 3.22
C VAL A 100 -7.98 10.15 3.12
N GLY A 101 -8.47 9.85 1.91
CA GLY A 101 -9.36 8.71 1.68
C GLY A 101 -8.74 7.38 2.08
N MET A 102 -7.48 7.14 1.68
CA MET A 102 -6.73 5.95 2.05
C MET A 102 -6.60 5.81 3.57
N VAL A 103 -6.20 6.88 4.27
CA VAL A 103 -6.04 6.86 5.73
C VAL A 103 -7.37 6.59 6.43
N LEU A 104 -8.47 7.19 5.96
CA LEU A 104 -9.81 6.92 6.49
C LEU A 104 -10.20 5.45 6.37
N VAL A 105 -10.00 4.84 5.20
CA VAL A 105 -10.29 3.42 4.98
C VAL A 105 -9.38 2.53 5.82
N ALA A 106 -8.08 2.84 5.89
CA ALA A 106 -7.12 2.09 6.71
C ALA A 106 -7.51 2.12 8.20
N MET A 107 -7.89 3.29 8.73
CA MET A 107 -8.37 3.43 10.10
C MET A 107 -9.66 2.62 10.34
N ALA A 108 -10.59 2.65 9.39
CA ALA A 108 -11.83 1.86 9.48
C ALA A 108 -11.52 0.36 9.60
N ILE A 109 -10.64 -0.16 8.74
CA ILE A 109 -10.23 -1.58 8.77
C ILE A 109 -9.50 -1.93 10.08
N ILE A 110 -8.61 -1.06 10.58
CA ILE A 110 -7.91 -1.28 11.85
C ILE A 110 -8.91 -1.36 13.02
N VAL A 111 -9.87 -0.43 13.08
CA VAL A 111 -10.90 -0.38 14.13
C VAL A 111 -11.84 -1.59 14.04
N LEU A 112 -12.22 -2.00 12.83
CA LEU A 112 -13.02 -3.20 12.60
C LEU A 112 -12.28 -4.47 13.04
N ALA A 113 -11.02 -4.62 12.66
CA ALA A 113 -10.17 -5.74 13.06
C ALA A 113 -9.99 -5.78 14.58
N ALA A 114 -9.74 -4.64 15.21
CA ALA A 114 -9.59 -4.55 16.67
C ALA A 114 -10.84 -5.00 17.44
N GLN A 115 -12.04 -4.78 16.90
CA GLN A 115 -13.30 -5.23 17.55
C GLN A 115 -13.60 -6.71 17.30
N THR A 116 -13.38 -7.17 16.07
CA THR A 116 -13.77 -8.52 15.64
C THR A 116 -12.77 -9.57 16.07
N LEU A 117 -11.47 -9.25 16.03
CA LEU A 117 -10.38 -10.20 16.28
C LEU A 117 -9.90 -10.21 17.73
N LYS A 118 -10.33 -9.25 18.56
CA LYS A 118 -9.93 -9.19 19.98
C LYS A 118 -10.36 -10.45 20.72
N GLY A 119 -9.38 -11.13 21.31
CA GLY A 119 -9.56 -12.35 22.10
C GLY A 119 -9.67 -13.63 21.26
N VAL A 120 -9.46 -13.57 19.94
CA VAL A 120 -9.45 -14.76 19.09
C VAL A 120 -8.10 -15.48 19.24
N PRO A 121 -8.07 -16.75 19.68
CA PRO A 121 -6.82 -17.50 19.81
C PRO A 121 -6.12 -17.67 18.47
N LYS A 122 -4.78 -17.58 18.46
CA LYS A 122 -3.92 -17.81 17.26
C LYS A 122 -4.15 -16.86 16.08
N VAL A 123 -4.94 -15.80 16.23
CA VAL A 123 -5.18 -14.82 15.15
C VAL A 123 -3.89 -14.12 14.68
N GLN A 124 -2.87 -14.09 15.53
CA GLN A 124 -1.53 -13.60 15.22
C GLN A 124 -0.83 -14.35 14.07
N ASN A 125 -1.28 -15.55 13.72
CA ASN A 125 -0.75 -16.30 12.59
C ASN A 125 -1.28 -15.79 11.25
N LEU A 126 -2.27 -14.87 11.26
CA LEU A 126 -2.85 -14.23 10.09
C LEU A 126 -3.34 -15.23 9.04
N ASP A 127 -3.88 -16.34 9.52
CA ASP A 127 -4.58 -17.31 8.70
C ASP A 127 -5.89 -16.68 8.19
N ALA A 128 -6.06 -16.66 6.87
CA ALA A 128 -7.20 -16.04 6.22
C ALA A 128 -8.52 -16.66 6.70
N ASP A 129 -8.59 -18.00 6.80
CA ASP A 129 -9.83 -18.69 7.17
C ASP A 129 -10.21 -18.38 8.62
N LEU A 130 -9.21 -18.32 9.51
CA LEU A 130 -9.42 -17.96 10.91
C LEU A 130 -9.90 -16.51 11.06
N VAL A 131 -9.28 -15.57 10.34
CA VAL A 131 -9.62 -14.15 10.38
C VAL A 131 -11.03 -13.92 9.82
N LEU A 132 -11.33 -14.47 8.65
CA LEU A 132 -12.64 -14.34 8.02
C LEU A 132 -13.73 -15.02 8.84
N GLY A 133 -13.45 -16.19 9.41
CA GLY A 133 -14.36 -16.90 10.32
C GLY A 133 -14.68 -16.09 11.58
N ALA A 134 -13.66 -15.47 12.18
CA ALA A 134 -13.85 -14.61 13.35
C ALA A 134 -14.69 -13.37 13.03
N ILE A 135 -14.37 -12.67 11.93
CA ILE A 135 -15.13 -11.51 11.44
C ILE A 135 -16.60 -11.89 11.20
N ARG A 136 -16.84 -13.00 10.48
CA ARG A 136 -18.18 -13.52 10.21
C ARG A 136 -18.95 -13.84 11.49
N SER A 137 -18.32 -14.50 12.45
CA SER A 137 -18.96 -14.87 13.72
C SER A 137 -19.42 -13.66 14.55
N ARG A 138 -18.71 -12.53 14.44
CA ARG A 138 -18.97 -11.31 15.21
C ARG A 138 -19.93 -10.35 14.54
N LEU A 139 -19.86 -10.22 13.21
CA LEU A 139 -20.64 -9.25 12.44
C LEU A 139 -21.88 -9.85 11.78
N GLY A 140 -21.95 -11.18 11.64
CA GLY A 140 -23.00 -11.87 10.91
C GLY A 140 -22.82 -11.84 9.39
N ASP A 141 -23.66 -12.61 8.70
CA ASP A 141 -23.51 -12.88 7.26
C ASP A 141 -23.68 -11.64 6.37
N GLY A 142 -24.59 -10.72 6.72
CA GLY A 142 -24.84 -9.51 5.93
C GLY A 142 -23.64 -8.55 5.90
N MET A 143 -23.03 -8.30 7.05
CA MET A 143 -21.82 -7.47 7.15
C MET A 143 -20.60 -8.19 6.58
N MET A 144 -20.53 -9.51 6.69
CA MET A 144 -19.48 -10.31 6.05
C MET A 144 -19.54 -10.22 4.52
N ALA A 145 -20.75 -10.16 3.94
CA ALA A 145 -20.91 -9.96 2.49
C ALA A 145 -20.38 -8.57 2.05
N LEU A 146 -20.63 -7.52 2.84
CA LEU A 146 -20.07 -6.18 2.58
C LEU A 146 -18.54 -6.17 2.71
N PHE A 147 -18.00 -6.86 3.72
CA PHE A 147 -16.55 -7.03 3.89
C PHE A 147 -15.92 -7.74 2.69
N ALA A 148 -16.52 -8.85 2.25
CA ALA A 148 -16.08 -9.61 1.09
C ALA A 148 -16.13 -8.77 -0.19
N LEU A 149 -17.20 -7.99 -0.39
CA LEU A 149 -17.33 -7.07 -1.52
C LEU A 149 -16.20 -6.04 -1.54
N GLY A 150 -15.91 -5.40 -0.41
CA GLY A 150 -14.80 -4.45 -0.28
C GLY A 150 -13.44 -5.10 -0.52
N LEU A 151 -13.22 -6.32 0.00
CA LEU A 151 -11.97 -7.05 -0.20
C LEU A 151 -11.76 -7.45 -1.67
N MET A 152 -12.81 -7.91 -2.35
CA MET A 152 -12.78 -8.23 -3.78
C MET A 152 -12.49 -6.99 -4.63
N GLU A 153 -13.14 -5.86 -4.31
CA GLU A 153 -12.95 -4.62 -5.03
C GLU A 153 -11.52 -4.06 -4.84
N ALA A 154 -11.00 -4.05 -3.62
CA ALA A 154 -9.61 -3.67 -3.35
C ALA A 154 -8.60 -4.54 -4.12
N GLY A 155 -8.83 -5.86 -4.17
CA GLY A 155 -8.01 -6.77 -4.96
C GLY A 155 -8.09 -6.51 -6.47
N LEU A 156 -9.28 -6.16 -6.98
CA LEU A 156 -9.47 -5.84 -8.39
C LEU A 156 -8.72 -4.56 -8.79
N ILE A 157 -8.81 -3.49 -7.99
CA ILE A 157 -8.04 -2.27 -8.24
C ILE A 157 -6.55 -2.55 -8.17
N ALA A 158 -6.09 -3.25 -7.12
CA ALA A 158 -4.69 -3.58 -6.96
C ALA A 158 -4.17 -4.36 -8.18
N SER A 159 -4.95 -5.33 -8.67
CA SER A 159 -4.62 -6.07 -9.89
C SER A 159 -4.48 -5.13 -11.09
N ILE A 160 -5.46 -4.25 -11.34
CA ILE A 160 -5.42 -3.30 -12.48
C ILE A 160 -4.19 -2.38 -12.40
N VAL A 161 -3.95 -1.79 -11.24
CA VAL A 161 -2.87 -0.82 -10.99
C VAL A 161 -1.49 -1.47 -11.08
N ILE A 162 -1.29 -2.62 -10.45
CA ILE A 162 0.00 -3.33 -10.46
C ILE A 162 0.30 -3.83 -11.87
N THR A 163 -0.69 -4.39 -12.56
CA THR A 163 -0.58 -4.87 -13.94
C THR A 163 -0.20 -3.73 -14.89
N ALA A 164 -0.87 -2.57 -14.77
CA ALA A 164 -0.53 -1.38 -15.54
C ALA A 164 0.87 -0.84 -15.21
N SER A 165 1.24 -0.78 -13.92
CA SER A 165 2.55 -0.31 -13.48
C SER A 165 3.69 -1.18 -13.99
N THR A 166 3.49 -2.51 -13.98
CA THR A 166 4.46 -3.48 -14.49
C THR A 166 4.62 -3.34 -15.99
N ALA A 167 3.51 -3.21 -16.72
CA ALA A 167 3.53 -2.98 -18.16
C ALA A 167 4.29 -1.71 -18.54
N TRP A 168 4.07 -0.61 -17.81
CA TRP A 168 4.81 0.64 -18.00
C TRP A 168 6.30 0.49 -17.67
N ALA A 169 6.65 -0.10 -16.53
CA ALA A 169 8.04 -0.27 -16.10
C ALA A 169 8.85 -1.15 -17.06
N VAL A 170 8.27 -2.27 -17.51
CA VAL A 170 8.91 -3.16 -18.49
C VAL A 170 8.99 -2.48 -19.85
N GLY A 171 7.93 -1.80 -20.30
CA GLY A 171 7.95 -1.05 -21.55
C GLY A 171 9.02 0.04 -21.57
N GLU A 172 9.22 0.74 -20.45
CA GLU A 172 10.28 1.74 -20.29
C GLU A 172 11.68 1.13 -20.29
N ALA A 173 11.89 0.01 -19.58
CA ALA A 173 13.17 -0.68 -19.51
C ALA A 173 13.62 -1.30 -20.86
N PHE A 174 12.68 -1.71 -21.71
CA PHE A 174 12.96 -2.34 -23.00
C PHE A 174 12.68 -1.42 -24.21
N GLU A 175 12.43 -0.13 -23.98
CA GLU A 175 12.13 0.87 -25.03
C GLU A 175 10.94 0.51 -25.95
N ILE A 176 9.98 -0.26 -25.44
CA ILE A 176 8.78 -0.69 -26.19
C ILE A 176 7.71 0.41 -26.15
N ASP A 177 6.95 0.60 -27.23
CA ASP A 177 5.91 1.64 -27.36
C ASP A 177 4.95 1.71 -26.15
N ARG A 178 4.85 2.92 -25.59
CA ARG A 178 4.36 3.21 -24.23
C ARG A 178 3.03 3.94 -24.29
N SER A 179 1.89 3.24 -24.29
CA SER A 179 0.63 3.92 -23.91
C SER A 179 -0.53 2.96 -23.70
N ILE A 180 -1.32 3.21 -22.65
CA ILE A 180 -2.70 2.69 -22.53
C ILE A 180 -3.59 3.17 -23.70
N ASN A 181 -3.22 4.29 -24.34
CA ASN A 181 -3.88 4.84 -25.52
C ASN A 181 -3.51 4.13 -26.83
N ALA A 182 -2.48 3.25 -26.82
CA ALA A 182 -2.10 2.49 -28.01
C ALA A 182 -3.13 1.39 -28.33
N SER A 183 -3.25 1.04 -29.61
CA SER A 183 -4.17 0.00 -30.08
C SER A 183 -3.84 -1.36 -29.43
N PRO A 184 -4.84 -2.11 -28.90
CA PRO A 184 -4.62 -3.43 -28.28
C PRO A 184 -3.89 -4.44 -29.18
N ARG A 185 -3.98 -4.27 -30.51
CA ARG A 185 -3.32 -5.13 -31.51
C ARG A 185 -1.82 -4.83 -31.73
N LYS A 186 -1.32 -3.65 -31.33
CA LYS A 186 0.11 -3.28 -31.44
C LYS A 186 0.87 -3.41 -30.11
N ALA A 187 0.17 -3.70 -29.01
CA ALA A 187 0.70 -3.61 -27.65
C ALA A 187 0.81 -4.98 -26.95
N ILE A 188 1.01 -6.09 -27.68
CA ILE A 188 1.19 -7.42 -27.06
C ILE A 188 2.38 -7.39 -26.09
N GLY A 189 3.49 -6.72 -26.45
CA GLY A 189 4.64 -6.54 -25.55
C GLY A 189 4.35 -5.74 -24.28
N PHE A 190 3.32 -4.89 -24.29
CA PHE A 190 2.87 -4.12 -23.12
C PHE A 190 2.01 -4.98 -22.19
N TYR A 191 1.08 -5.79 -22.73
CA TYR A 191 0.19 -6.62 -21.92
C TYR A 191 0.81 -7.97 -21.49
N LEU A 192 1.88 -8.42 -22.16
CA LEU A 192 2.49 -9.73 -21.88
C LEU A 192 3.07 -9.86 -20.46
N PRO A 193 3.87 -8.90 -19.94
CA PRO A 193 4.38 -8.98 -18.56
C PRO A 193 3.25 -9.01 -17.53
N ALA A 194 2.22 -8.23 -17.80
CA ALA A 194 0.98 -8.14 -17.04
C ALA A 194 0.22 -9.49 -16.97
N ILE A 195 0.05 -10.16 -18.11
CA ILE A 195 -0.62 -11.47 -18.20
C ILE A 195 0.22 -12.54 -17.51
N VAL A 196 1.52 -12.60 -17.79
CA VAL A 196 2.43 -13.60 -17.21
C VAL A 196 2.52 -13.42 -15.70
N GLY A 197 2.71 -12.19 -15.22
CA GLY A 197 2.76 -11.89 -13.79
C GLY A 197 1.46 -12.29 -13.06
N THR A 198 0.31 -11.98 -13.66
CA THR A 198 -0.99 -12.37 -13.10
C THR A 198 -1.18 -13.88 -13.08
N ALA A 199 -0.79 -14.58 -14.15
CA ALA A 199 -0.88 -16.04 -14.21
C ALA A 199 0.01 -16.72 -13.15
N LEU A 200 1.24 -16.25 -12.98
CA LEU A 200 2.15 -16.75 -11.95
C LEU A 200 1.60 -16.49 -10.54
N ALA A 201 1.06 -15.29 -10.29
CA ALA A 201 0.43 -14.97 -9.02
C ALA A 201 -0.78 -15.88 -8.73
N ALA A 202 -1.63 -16.13 -9.73
CA ALA A 202 -2.76 -17.04 -9.60
C ALA A 202 -2.32 -18.47 -9.29
N ILE A 203 -1.30 -19.00 -9.99
CA ILE A 203 -0.75 -20.33 -9.73
C ILE A 203 -0.20 -20.43 -8.30
N ALA A 204 0.55 -19.42 -7.85
CA ALA A 204 1.10 -19.40 -6.50
C ALA A 204 -0.02 -19.40 -5.44
N VAL A 205 -1.00 -18.50 -5.57
CA VAL A 205 -2.08 -18.34 -4.58
C VAL A 205 -3.02 -19.55 -4.55
N LEU A 206 -3.27 -20.20 -5.68
CA LEU A 206 -4.11 -21.41 -5.74
C LEU A 206 -3.38 -22.68 -5.26
N SER A 207 -2.07 -22.61 -5.03
CA SER A 207 -1.31 -23.74 -4.50
C SER A 207 -1.68 -24.00 -3.04
N PRO A 208 -2.11 -25.22 -2.68
CA PRO A 208 -2.48 -25.55 -1.32
C PRO A 208 -1.28 -25.41 -0.38
N GLY A 209 -1.53 -24.86 0.82
CA GLY A 209 -0.52 -24.74 1.87
C GLY A 209 0.42 -23.52 1.75
N LEU A 210 0.20 -22.61 0.80
CA LEU A 210 0.95 -21.35 0.76
C LEU A 210 0.53 -20.45 1.94
N PRO A 211 1.46 -20.03 2.81
CA PRO A 211 1.13 -19.19 3.96
C PRO A 211 0.87 -17.75 3.50
N LEU A 212 -0.36 -17.46 3.07
CA LEU A 212 -0.76 -16.16 2.51
C LEU A 212 -0.46 -14.99 3.45
N GLY A 213 -0.69 -15.16 4.76
CA GLY A 213 -0.39 -14.13 5.76
C GLY A 213 1.11 -13.78 5.81
N PHE A 214 1.98 -14.80 5.79
CA PHE A 214 3.43 -14.61 5.74
C PHE A 214 3.87 -13.95 4.43
N LEU A 215 3.35 -14.40 3.30
CA LEU A 215 3.67 -13.82 1.99
C LEU A 215 3.27 -12.34 1.93
N ASN A 216 2.06 -12.02 2.40
CA ASN A 216 1.52 -10.67 2.43
C ASN A 216 2.45 -9.71 3.20
N ILE A 217 2.80 -10.07 4.44
CA ILE A 217 3.74 -9.28 5.26
C ILE A 217 5.12 -9.19 4.59
N SER A 218 5.63 -10.29 4.07
CA SER A 218 6.98 -10.35 3.49
C SER A 218 7.12 -9.38 2.33
N VAL A 219 6.15 -9.33 1.41
CA VAL A 219 6.16 -8.40 0.27
C VAL A 219 6.16 -6.94 0.74
N GLN A 220 5.41 -6.62 1.79
CA GLN A 220 5.34 -5.26 2.35
C GLN A 220 6.66 -4.86 3.00
N VAL A 221 7.28 -5.76 3.77
CA VAL A 221 8.60 -5.52 4.37
C VAL A 221 9.66 -5.32 3.28
N ILE A 222 9.64 -6.16 2.24
CA ILE A 222 10.54 -6.00 1.09
C ILE A 222 10.37 -4.62 0.45
N ALA A 223 9.12 -4.17 0.24
CA ALA A 223 8.86 -2.83 -0.30
C ALA A 223 9.48 -1.72 0.57
N THR A 224 9.35 -1.82 1.90
CA THR A 224 9.98 -0.87 2.85
C THR A 224 11.50 -0.89 2.78
N VAL A 225 12.11 -2.07 2.59
CA VAL A 225 13.57 -2.22 2.48
C VAL A 225 14.11 -1.54 1.22
N PHE A 226 13.40 -1.65 0.10
CA PHE A 226 13.82 -1.01 -1.16
C PHE A 226 13.50 0.49 -1.23
N MET A 227 12.58 0.97 -0.40
CA MET A 227 12.10 2.35 -0.47
C MET A 227 13.21 3.42 -0.27
N PRO A 228 14.15 3.30 0.69
CA PRO A 228 15.24 4.25 0.84
C PRO A 228 16.08 4.44 -0.43
N ALA A 229 16.36 3.35 -1.17
CA ALA A 229 17.12 3.44 -2.41
C ALA A 229 16.33 4.21 -3.48
N ALA A 230 15.04 3.90 -3.65
CA ALA A 230 14.17 4.63 -4.59
C ALA A 230 14.04 6.12 -4.21
N MET A 231 13.91 6.42 -2.91
CA MET A 231 13.89 7.79 -2.41
C MET A 231 15.21 8.53 -2.64
N LEU A 232 16.35 7.85 -2.54
CA LEU A 232 17.65 8.46 -2.80
C LEU A 232 17.76 8.90 -4.25
N PHE A 233 17.43 8.03 -5.20
CA PHE A 233 17.41 8.39 -6.62
C PHE A 233 16.44 9.53 -6.92
N LEU A 234 15.23 9.48 -6.33
CA LEU A 234 14.27 10.57 -6.47
C LEU A 234 14.83 11.89 -5.90
N LEU A 235 15.48 11.85 -4.73
CA LEU A 235 16.07 13.04 -4.12
C LEU A 235 17.22 13.60 -4.97
N MET A 236 18.04 12.74 -5.59
CA MET A 236 19.08 13.16 -6.51
C MET A 236 18.49 13.88 -7.73
N LEU A 237 17.46 13.30 -8.37
CA LEU A 237 16.77 13.91 -9.51
C LEU A 237 16.11 15.25 -9.15
N LEU A 238 15.45 15.32 -7.99
CA LEU A 238 14.80 16.56 -7.52
C LEU A 238 15.79 17.68 -7.16
N ASN A 239 17.07 17.35 -6.98
CA ASN A 239 18.14 18.31 -6.70
C ASN A 239 19.02 18.59 -7.92
N ASP A 240 18.83 17.89 -9.03
CA ASP A 240 19.51 18.16 -10.28
C ASP A 240 19.00 19.46 -10.90
N ARG A 241 19.87 20.47 -10.98
CA ARG A 241 19.52 21.79 -11.52
C ARG A 241 19.36 21.78 -13.03
N GLU A 242 20.05 20.88 -13.72
CA GLU A 242 19.97 20.74 -15.18
C GLU A 242 18.60 20.17 -15.57
N LEU A 243 18.12 19.18 -14.81
CA LEU A 243 16.81 18.57 -15.03
C LEU A 243 15.65 19.44 -14.52
N MET A 244 15.75 19.97 -13.29
CA MET A 244 14.61 20.61 -12.60
C MET A 244 14.53 22.13 -12.78
N GLY A 245 15.62 22.78 -13.20
CA GLY A 245 15.69 24.24 -13.40
C GLY A 245 15.21 25.03 -12.17
N ALA A 246 14.15 25.83 -12.34
CA ALA A 246 13.56 26.64 -11.26
C ALA A 246 12.77 25.82 -10.21
N HIS A 247 12.52 24.53 -10.46
CA HIS A 247 11.69 23.67 -9.60
C HIS A 247 12.51 22.77 -8.65
N VAL A 248 13.82 23.01 -8.56
CA VAL A 248 14.73 22.30 -7.65
C VAL A 248 14.21 22.34 -6.22
N ASN A 249 14.44 21.24 -5.51
CA ASN A 249 13.92 21.08 -4.17
C ASN A 249 14.52 22.10 -3.19
N SER A 250 13.66 22.77 -2.40
CA SER A 250 14.13 23.69 -1.36
C SER A 250 14.78 22.94 -0.20
N ALA A 251 15.67 23.58 0.55
CA ALA A 251 16.33 22.99 1.73
C ALA A 251 15.35 22.36 2.75
N ARG A 252 14.19 23.00 2.99
CA ARG A 252 13.14 22.46 3.87
C ARG A 252 12.56 21.13 3.37
N ARG A 253 12.34 21.02 2.06
CA ARG A 253 11.81 19.79 1.44
C ARG A 253 12.87 18.68 1.45
N ASN A 254 14.13 19.02 1.18
CA ASN A 254 15.23 18.07 1.32
C ASN A 254 15.36 17.55 2.75
N MET A 255 15.30 18.43 3.75
CA MET A 255 15.35 18.03 5.15
C MET A 255 14.20 17.08 5.51
N ALA A 256 12.97 17.35 5.04
CA ALA A 256 11.84 16.45 5.25
C ALA A 256 12.04 15.10 4.54
N SER A 257 12.47 15.09 3.27
CA SER A 257 12.74 13.85 2.52
C SER A 257 13.86 13.01 3.16
N ILE A 258 14.93 13.65 3.64
CA ILE A 258 16.04 12.99 4.33
C ILE A 258 15.57 12.43 5.68
N ALA A 259 14.75 13.17 6.43
CA ALA A 259 14.20 12.68 7.70
C ALA A 259 13.33 11.45 7.52
N ILE A 260 12.45 11.43 6.49
CA ILE A 260 11.65 10.26 6.14
C ILE A 260 12.56 9.09 5.76
N MET A 261 13.54 9.32 4.88
CA MET A 261 14.48 8.29 4.45
C MET A 261 15.29 7.72 5.63
N ALA A 262 15.77 8.57 6.53
CA ALA A 262 16.48 8.15 7.73
C ALA A 262 15.57 7.30 8.63
N GLY A 263 14.32 7.70 8.84
CA GLY A 263 13.35 6.92 9.60
C GLY A 263 13.08 5.54 8.99
N LEU A 264 12.96 5.45 7.66
CA LEU A 264 12.85 4.18 6.95
C LEU A 264 14.08 3.29 7.14
N ILE A 265 15.28 3.86 6.98
CA ILE A 265 16.54 3.15 7.20
C ILE A 265 16.62 2.64 8.64
N THR A 266 16.28 3.47 9.63
CA THR A 266 16.25 3.05 11.03
C THR A 266 15.27 1.89 11.25
N CYS A 267 14.05 1.95 10.70
CA CYS A 267 13.09 0.85 10.80
C CYS A 267 13.62 -0.43 10.16
N ASN A 268 14.22 -0.33 8.97
CA ASN A 268 14.81 -1.46 8.26
C ASN A 268 15.99 -2.09 9.00
N VAL A 269 16.86 -1.26 9.59
CA VAL A 269 18.00 -1.72 10.41
C VAL A 269 17.49 -2.41 11.68
N LEU A 270 16.52 -1.82 12.37
CA LEU A 270 15.92 -2.43 13.56
C LEU A 270 15.25 -3.77 13.23
N TYR A 271 14.51 -3.84 12.13
CA TYR A 271 13.94 -5.09 11.63
C TYR A 271 15.03 -6.12 11.30
N GLY A 272 16.10 -5.71 10.61
CA GLY A 272 17.23 -6.57 10.28
C GLY A 272 17.93 -7.12 11.52
N ILE A 273 18.18 -6.27 12.52
CA ILE A 273 18.76 -6.68 13.81
C ILE A 273 17.81 -7.64 14.54
N ALA A 274 16.53 -7.33 14.62
CA ALA A 274 15.54 -8.18 15.29
C ALA A 274 15.40 -9.56 14.61
N THR A 275 15.60 -9.62 13.29
CA THR A 275 15.53 -10.86 12.51
C THR A 275 16.80 -11.69 12.64
N LEU A 276 17.99 -11.07 12.56
CA LEU A 276 19.29 -11.76 12.61
C LEU A 276 19.75 -12.07 14.03
N PHE A 277 19.40 -11.22 15.00
CA PHE A 277 19.75 -11.36 16.41
C PHE A 277 18.50 -11.29 17.30
N PRO A 278 17.63 -12.32 17.28
CA PRO A 278 16.40 -12.32 18.06
C PRO A 278 16.61 -12.10 19.57
N ARG A 279 17.77 -12.51 20.09
CA ARG A 279 18.17 -12.37 21.51
C ARG A 279 18.73 -10.99 21.86
N ALA A 280 19.07 -10.15 20.88
CA ALA A 280 19.70 -8.85 21.12
C ALA A 280 18.68 -7.74 21.48
N LEU A 281 17.42 -7.91 21.07
CA LEU A 281 16.35 -6.90 21.25
C LEU A 281 15.23 -7.35 22.21
N GLY A 282 15.48 -8.40 23.01
CA GLY A 282 14.56 -8.88 24.04
C GLY A 282 13.55 -9.90 23.52
N GLY A 283 13.99 -11.15 23.46
CA GLY A 283 13.20 -12.37 23.32
C GLY A 283 13.80 -13.46 24.18
#